data_AF-A0A0G2I8C2-F1
#
_entry.id   AF-A0A0G2I8C2-F1
#
_cell.length_a   1.000
_cell.length_b   1.000
_cell.length_c   1.000
_cell.angle_alpha   90.00
_cell.angle_beta   90.00
_cell.angle_gamma   90.00
#
_symmetry.space_group_name_H-M   'P 1'
#
loop_
_entity.id
_entity.type
_entity.pdbx_description
1 polymer ?
#
loop_
_entity_poly.entity_id
_entity_poly.type
_entity_poly.pdbx_seq_one_letter_code
_entity_poly.pdbx_strand_id
1 'polypeptide(L)'
;MQRSQVPCSPRPNQQFLHLPTELHVHITSHLPYPDALALKHTNNYFYTLVRTSISLRIDWVIERLTQGLPILWKKCEFRSEVRQTMQERRQHREFEKVEVGVGGDKGVKEGVSW
;
A
#
# COMPACT_ATOMS: atom_id res chain seq x y z
N MET A 1 16.90 44.37 1.34
CA MET A 1 15.92 43.30 1.05
C MET A 1 15.46 42.68 2.36
N GLN A 2 14.35 43.16 2.92
CA GLN A 2 13.78 42.61 4.16
C GLN A 2 12.89 41.41 3.81
N ARG A 3 13.16 40.24 4.41
CA ARG A 3 12.30 39.06 4.29
C ARG A 3 11.01 39.35 5.06
N SER A 4 9.90 39.48 4.34
CA SER A 4 8.56 39.48 4.91
C SER A 4 8.33 38.15 5.65
N GLN A 5 8.35 38.17 6.98
CA GLN A 5 7.85 37.06 7.78
C GLN A 5 6.33 37.07 7.73
N VAL A 6 5.75 36.08 7.06
CA VAL A 6 4.31 35.81 7.13
C VAL A 6 4.05 35.18 8.50
N PRO A 7 3.23 35.78 9.38
CA PRO A 7 2.84 35.12 10.62
C PRO A 7 2.02 33.89 10.25
N CYS A 8 2.60 32.70 10.44
CA CYS A 8 1.89 31.44 10.28
C CYS A 8 0.85 31.37 11.41
N SER A 9 -0.38 31.77 11.12
CA SER A 9 -1.52 31.65 12.03
C SER A 9 -1.63 30.18 12.49
N PRO A 10 -1.78 29.91 13.80
CA PRO A 10 -2.07 28.57 14.27
C PRO A 10 -3.44 28.17 13.73
N ARG A 11 -3.44 27.39 12.64
CA ARG A 11 -4.66 26.77 12.13
C ARG A 11 -5.25 25.98 13.28
N PRO A 12 -6.56 26.12 13.61
CA PRO A 12 -7.17 25.21 14.54
C PRO A 12 -6.87 23.81 14.01
N ASN A 13 -6.27 22.96 14.85
CA ASN A 13 -5.96 21.59 14.48
C ASN A 13 -7.29 20.91 14.16
N GLN A 14 -7.72 20.96 12.90
CA GLN A 14 -8.83 20.19 12.36
C GLN A 14 -8.33 18.75 12.28
N GLN A 15 -8.21 18.13 13.45
CA GLN A 15 -7.79 16.76 13.58
C GLN A 15 -8.87 15.92 12.89
N PHE A 16 -8.43 14.96 12.09
CA PHE A 16 -9.31 14.00 11.43
C PHE A 16 -10.36 13.41 12.39
N LEU A 17 -9.96 13.17 13.65
CA LEU A 17 -10.80 12.65 14.73
C LEU A 17 -11.99 13.54 15.13
N HIS A 18 -11.99 14.83 14.79
CA HIS A 18 -13.12 15.74 15.07
C HIS A 18 -14.25 15.59 14.03
N LEU A 19 -14.05 14.80 12.98
CA LEU A 19 -15.11 14.50 12.03
C LEU A 19 -16.16 13.59 12.68
N PRO A 20 -17.45 13.74 12.31
CA PRO A 20 -18.49 12.80 12.70
C PRO A 20 -18.17 11.37 12.27
N THR A 21 -18.66 10.40 13.04
CA THR A 21 -18.42 8.97 12.81
C THR A 21 -18.92 8.51 11.44
N GLU A 22 -20.00 9.10 10.94
CA GLU A 22 -20.56 8.83 9.61
C GLU A 22 -19.54 9.13 8.51
N LEU A 23 -18.79 10.23 8.65
CA LEU A 23 -17.73 10.58 7.71
C LEU A 23 -16.55 9.62 7.83
N HIS A 24 -16.18 9.21 9.03
CA HIS A 24 -15.16 8.18 9.21
C HIS A 24 -15.56 6.87 8.52
N VAL A 25 -16.79 6.39 8.71
CA VAL A 25 -17.29 5.18 8.05
C VAL A 25 -17.24 5.34 6.53
N HIS A 26 -17.75 6.46 6.01
CA HIS A 26 -17.76 6.71 4.57
C HIS A 26 -16.35 6.71 3.99
N ILE A 27 -15.41 7.46 4.58
CA ILE A 27 -14.01 7.51 4.13
C ILE A 27 -13.38 6.11 4.15
N THR A 28 -13.58 5.36 5.24
CA THR A 28 -12.97 4.04 5.39
C THR A 28 -13.51 2.99 4.43
N SER A 29 -14.76 3.15 3.95
CA SER A 29 -15.35 2.27 2.93
C SER A 29 -14.73 2.43 1.54
N HIS A 30 -14.05 3.55 1.28
CA HIS A 30 -13.41 3.84 0.00
C HIS A 30 -11.90 3.58 -0.01
N LEU A 31 -11.31 3.14 1.11
CA LEU A 31 -9.88 2.89 1.19
C LEU A 31 -9.50 1.51 0.64
N PRO A 32 -8.53 1.41 -0.28
CA PRO A 32 -8.02 0.13 -0.72
C PRO A 32 -7.20 -0.55 0.39
N TYR A 33 -6.99 -1.87 0.24
CA TYR A 33 -6.01 -2.61 1.03
C TYR A 33 -4.62 -2.24 0.51
N PRO A 34 -3.93 -1.22 1.04
CA PRO A 34 -3.20 -1.36 2.29
C PRO A 34 -3.40 -0.15 3.22
N ASP A 35 -4.07 0.89 2.71
CA ASP A 35 -4.37 2.14 3.40
C ASP A 35 -5.43 1.93 4.48
N ALA A 36 -6.45 1.11 4.20
CA ALA A 36 -7.44 0.70 5.19
C ALA A 36 -6.80 -0.01 6.39
N LEU A 37 -5.83 -0.92 6.13
CA LEU A 37 -5.13 -1.62 7.20
C LEU A 37 -4.19 -0.68 7.96
N ALA A 38 -3.52 0.25 7.27
CA ALA A 38 -2.71 1.27 7.91
C ALA A 38 -3.55 2.11 8.89
N LEU A 39 -4.70 2.64 8.43
CA LEU A 39 -5.62 3.43 9.26
C LEU A 39 -6.18 2.64 10.44
N LYS A 40 -6.50 1.36 10.24
CA LYS A 40 -6.95 0.48 11.33
C LYS A 40 -5.94 0.39 12.47
N HIS A 41 -4.64 0.46 12.16
CA HIS A 41 -3.56 0.33 13.14
C HIS A 41 -3.02 1.67 13.68
N THR A 42 -3.57 2.82 13.29
CA THR A 42 -3.12 4.12 13.82
C THR A 42 -3.76 4.50 15.15
N ASN A 43 -5.01 4.10 15.39
CA ASN A 43 -5.77 4.46 16.59
C ASN A 43 -6.74 3.32 16.96
N ASN A 44 -6.99 3.12 18.26
CA ASN A 44 -7.98 2.18 18.77
C ASN A 44 -9.40 2.45 18.23
N TYR A 45 -9.80 3.72 18.07
CA TYR A 45 -11.09 4.07 17.46
C TYR A 45 -11.25 3.49 16.04
N PHE A 46 -10.22 3.63 15.20
CA PHE A 46 -10.25 3.07 13.84
C PHE A 46 -10.06 1.56 13.84
N TYR A 47 -9.45 0.99 14.88
CA TYR A 47 -9.30 -0.46 14.99
C TYR A 47 -10.65 -1.18 15.03
N THR A 48 -11.63 -0.62 15.74
CA THR A 48 -12.98 -1.17 15.85
C THR A 48 -13.88 -0.79 14.68
N LEU A 49 -13.65 0.38 14.08
CA LEU A 49 -14.48 0.92 13.00
C LEU A 49 -14.09 0.38 11.61
N VAL A 50 -12.80 0.25 11.31
CA VAL A 50 -12.31 -0.09 9.97
C VAL A 50 -12.43 -1.59 9.70
N ARG A 51 -13.25 -1.93 8.71
CA ARG A 51 -13.46 -3.32 8.27
C ARG A 51 -12.43 -3.70 7.21
N THR A 52 -11.37 -4.38 7.63
CA THR A 52 -10.40 -5.01 6.73
C THR A 52 -10.82 -6.46 6.49
N SER A 53 -11.47 -6.75 5.37
CA SER A 53 -11.84 -8.12 4.97
C SER A 53 -10.77 -8.75 4.09
N ILE A 54 -10.82 -10.08 3.97
CA ILE A 54 -9.97 -10.83 3.02
C ILE A 54 -10.27 -10.41 1.58
N SER A 55 -11.52 -10.09 1.25
CA SER A 55 -11.93 -9.62 -0.08
C SER A 55 -11.15 -8.36 -0.50
N LEU A 56 -11.07 -7.36 0.39
CA LEU A 56 -10.32 -6.12 0.13
C LEU A 56 -8.85 -6.40 -0.23
N ARG A 57 -8.26 -7.42 0.40
CA ARG A 57 -6.90 -7.87 0.11
C ARG A 57 -6.79 -8.56 -1.23
N ILE A 58 -7.73 -9.46 -1.54
CA ILE A 58 -7.78 -10.16 -2.83
C ILE A 58 -7.89 -9.14 -3.95
N ASP A 59 -8.79 -8.17 -3.83
CA ASP A 59 -9.01 -7.12 -4.83
C ASP A 59 -7.71 -6.33 -5.08
N TRP A 60 -6.99 -5.98 -4.02
CA TRP A 60 -5.68 -5.32 -4.15
C TRP A 60 -4.59 -6.20 -4.79
N VAL A 61 -4.54 -7.49 -4.47
CA VAL A 61 -3.58 -8.42 -5.10
C VAL A 61 -3.88 -8.53 -6.60
N ILE A 62 -5.15 -8.65 -6.98
CA ILE A 62 -5.58 -8.66 -8.37
C ILE A 62 -5.15 -7.36 -9.06
N GLU A 63 -5.42 -6.20 -8.45
CA GLU A 63 -5.01 -4.90 -8.98
C GLU A 63 -3.49 -4.85 -9.22
N ARG A 64 -2.67 -5.28 -8.27
CA ARG A 64 -1.20 -5.34 -8.45
C ARG A 64 -0.77 -6.22 -9.61
N LEU A 65 -1.36 -7.41 -9.73
CA LEU A 65 -1.06 -8.32 -10.83
C LEU A 65 -1.40 -7.70 -12.18
N THR A 66 -2.56 -7.02 -12.26
CA THR A 66 -2.98 -6.35 -13.50
C THR A 66 -2.03 -5.21 -13.90
N GLN A 67 -1.40 -4.56 -12.91
CA GLN A 67 -0.41 -3.50 -13.12
C GLN A 67 1.01 -4.03 -13.32
N GLY A 68 1.23 -5.36 -13.30
CA GLY A 68 2.56 -5.97 -13.42
C GLY A 68 3.47 -5.67 -12.24
N LEU A 69 2.90 -5.30 -11.09
CA LEU A 69 3.66 -4.97 -9.89
C LEU A 69 4.09 -6.25 -9.16
N PRO A 70 5.30 -6.26 -8.57
CA PRO A 70 5.74 -7.42 -7.79
C PRO A 70 4.83 -7.61 -6.58
N ILE A 71 4.46 -8.87 -6.32
CA ILE A 71 3.81 -9.23 -5.07
C ILE A 71 4.87 -9.68 -4.07
N LEU A 72 4.90 -9.00 -2.93
CA LEU A 72 5.90 -9.18 -1.88
C LEU A 72 5.57 -10.43 -1.04
N TRP A 73 5.83 -11.63 -1.56
CA TRP A 73 5.57 -12.89 -0.85
C TRP A 73 6.86 -13.56 -0.34
N LYS A 74 7.02 -13.66 0.98
CA LYS A 74 7.87 -14.68 1.65
C LYS A 74 7.30 -15.21 2.96
N LYS A 75 6.47 -14.43 3.66
CA LYS A 75 5.71 -14.82 4.86
C LYS A 75 4.51 -13.87 4.94
N CYS A 76 3.30 -14.42 4.95
CA CYS A 76 2.02 -13.72 4.85
C CYS A 76 1.68 -12.89 6.12
N GLU A 77 2.59 -12.02 6.56
CA GLU A 77 2.43 -11.22 7.76
C GLU A 77 1.79 -9.87 7.39
N PHE A 78 0.48 -9.76 7.66
CA PHE A 78 -0.36 -8.59 7.34
C PHE A 78 0.30 -7.22 7.58
N ARG A 79 1.07 -7.07 8.67
CA ARG A 79 1.71 -5.80 9.04
C ARG A 79 3.02 -5.54 8.31
N SER A 80 3.78 -6.58 7.94
CA SER A 80 5.04 -6.39 7.20
C SER A 80 4.76 -6.06 5.74
N GLU A 81 3.77 -6.72 5.13
CA GLU A 81 3.35 -6.46 3.73
C GLU A 81 2.91 -5.00 3.52
N VAL A 82 2.06 -4.47 4.41
CA VAL A 82 1.60 -3.07 4.32
C VAL A 82 2.75 -2.09 4.57
N ARG A 83 3.60 -2.33 5.56
CA ARG A 83 4.75 -1.45 5.82
C ARG A 83 5.71 -1.41 4.64
N GLN A 84 6.02 -2.56 4.06
CA GLN A 84 6.91 -2.63 2.90
C GLN A 84 6.28 -1.95 1.68
N THR A 85 5.01 -2.23 1.39
CA THR A 85 4.25 -1.54 0.34
C THR A 85 4.31 -0.02 0.50
N MET A 86 4.00 0.49 1.69
CA MET A 86 4.04 1.93 1.95
C MET A 86 5.46 2.51 1.83
N GLN A 87 6.48 1.72 2.17
CA GLN A 87 7.87 2.13 2.03
C GLN A 87 8.28 2.22 0.55
N GLU A 88 7.95 1.22 -0.27
CA GLU A 88 8.24 1.24 -1.71
C GLU A 88 7.48 2.38 -2.41
N ARG A 89 6.22 2.64 -2.03
CA ARG A 89 5.45 3.81 -2.49
C ARG A 89 6.15 5.13 -2.17
N ARG A 90 6.64 5.31 -0.94
CA ARG A 90 7.39 6.51 -0.52
C ARG A 90 8.69 6.69 -1.29
N GLN A 91 9.31 5.60 -1.72
CA GLN A 91 10.53 5.61 -2.51
C GLN A 91 10.27 5.70 -4.02
N HIS A 92 8.99 5.74 -4.45
CA HIS A 92 8.57 5.70 -5.85
C HIS A 92 9.09 4.47 -6.62
N ARG A 93 9.41 3.39 -5.90
CA ARG A 93 10.04 2.18 -6.46
C ARG A 93 9.05 1.17 -7.04
N GLU A 94 7.75 1.33 -6.78
CA GLU A 94 6.73 0.46 -7.38
C GLU A 94 6.71 0.56 -8.91
N PHE A 95 7.15 1.69 -9.48
CA PHE A 95 7.19 1.92 -10.92
C PHE A 95 8.55 1.66 -11.56
N GLU A 96 9.55 1.23 -10.80
CA GLU A 96 10.79 0.74 -11.38
C GLU A 96 10.47 -0.59 -12.06
N LYS A 97 10.28 -0.55 -13.38
CA LYS A 97 9.98 -1.72 -14.21
C LYS A 97 10.96 -2.81 -13.83
N VAL A 98 10.48 -3.82 -13.11
CA VAL A 98 11.16 -5.11 -13.10
C VAL A 98 11.08 -5.56 -14.55
N GLU A 99 12.20 -5.48 -15.26
CA GLU A 99 12.37 -6.26 -16.48
C GLU A 99 12.13 -7.71 -16.04
N VAL A 100 10.91 -8.20 -16.29
CA VAL A 100 10.64 -9.61 -16.28
C VAL A 100 11.55 -10.14 -17.37
N GLY A 101 12.72 -10.64 -16.96
CA GLY A 101 13.62 -11.37 -17.83
C GLY A 101 12.79 -12.47 -18.46
N VAL A 102 12.37 -12.23 -19.70
CA VAL A 102 11.82 -13.25 -20.58
C VAL A 102 12.81 -14.39 -20.52
N GLY A 103 12.31 -15.56 -20.09
CA GLY A 103 13.09 -16.77 -19.95
C GLY A 103 13.97 -16.95 -21.18
N GLY A 104 15.28 -16.85 -20.97
CA GLY A 104 16.26 -17.27 -21.95
C GLY A 104 16.12 -18.77 -22.11
N ASP A 105 15.47 -19.16 -23.20
CA ASP A 105 15.56 -20.47 -23.83
C ASP A 105 17.04 -20.89 -23.86
N LYS A 106 17.44 -21.74 -22.92
CA LYS A 106 18.70 -22.49 -23.01
C LYS A 106 18.34 -23.89 -23.47
N GLY A 107 18.16 -24.01 -24.78
CA GLY A 107 18.87 -24.98 -25.59
C GLY A 107 18.76 -26.42 -25.12
N VAL A 108 17.88 -27.15 -25.81
CA VAL A 108 18.04 -28.58 -26.08
C VAL A 108 19.51 -28.94 -26.23
N LYS A 109 20.00 -29.81 -25.36
CA LYS A 109 21.11 -30.70 -25.69
C LYS A 109 20.63 -32.12 -25.46
N GLU A 110 20.20 -32.72 -26.56
CA GLU A 110 20.24 -34.17 -26.74
C GLU A 110 21.65 -34.68 -26.39
N GLY A 111 21.71 -35.77 -25.66
CA GLY A 111 22.97 -36.35 -25.19
C GLY A 111 22.74 -37.67 -24.48
N VAL A 112 22.16 -38.63 -25.19
CA VAL A 112 22.23 -40.06 -24.83
C VAL A 112 23.64 -40.55 -25.16
N SER A 113 24.37 -41.10 -24.20
CA SER A 113 25.46 -42.05 -24.46
C SER A 113 25.86 -42.80 -23.18
N TRP A 114 25.41 -44.06 -23.15
CA TRP A 114 25.82 -45.25 -22.37
C TRP A 114 26.34 -45.10 -20.93
#